data_AF-B0XAM8-F1
#
_entry.id   AF-B0XAM8-F1
#
_cell.length_a   1.000
_cell.length_b   1.000
_cell.length_c   1.000
_cell.angle_alpha   90.00
_cell.angle_beta   90.00
_cell.angle_gamma   90.00
#
_symmetry.space_group_name_H-M   'P 1'
#
loop_
_entity.id
_entity.type
_entity.pdbx_description
1 polymer ?
#
loop_
_entity_poly.entity_id
_entity_poly.type
_entity_poly.pdbx_seq_one_letter_code
_entity_poly.pdbx_strand_id
1 'polypeptide(L)' 'MAARRARYTSFTGGSIPSAPENITVTFLTPTSVRVSWQTSMDPHTMPVDKYDVTYKPTDAR' A
#
# COMPACT_ATOMS: atom_id res chain seq x y z
N MET A 1 -23.76 -15.17 -10.48
CA MET A 1 -22.32 -15.20 -10.14
C MET A 1 -21.55 -14.97 -11.43
N ALA A 2 -21.10 -13.75 -11.70
CA ALA A 2 -19.76 -13.22 -11.39
C ALA A 2 -18.66 -13.75 -12.34
N ALA A 3 -18.13 -12.85 -13.18
CA ALA A 3 -16.76 -12.89 -13.68
C ALA A 3 -16.42 -11.51 -14.27
N ARG A 4 -15.87 -10.63 -13.43
CA ARG A 4 -15.33 -9.34 -13.86
C ARG A 4 -13.97 -9.63 -14.48
N ARG A 5 -13.86 -9.55 -15.81
CA ARG A 5 -12.61 -9.76 -16.53
C ARG A 5 -11.61 -8.67 -16.16
N ALA A 6 -10.67 -8.97 -15.28
CA ALA A 6 -9.44 -8.21 -15.19
C ALA A 6 -8.59 -8.55 -16.43
N ARG A 7 -8.42 -7.59 -17.33
CA ARG A 7 -7.37 -7.67 -18.34
C ARG A 7 -6.04 -7.55 -17.61
N TYR A 8 -5.39 -8.67 -17.34
CA TYR A 8 -3.96 -8.69 -17.06
C TYR A 8 -3.26 -8.51 -18.41
N THR A 9 -3.06 -7.26 -18.81
CA THR A 9 -2.07 -6.93 -19.83
C THR A 9 -0.73 -7.39 -19.27
N SER A 10 -0.17 -8.40 -19.91
CA SER A 10 1.14 -8.99 -19.62
C SER A 10 2.20 -7.90 -19.51
N PHE A 11 2.54 -7.52 -18.27
CA PHE A 11 3.73 -6.77 -17.94
C PHE A 11 4.88 -7.77 -17.92
N THR A 12 5.56 -7.92 -19.04
CA THR A 12 6.84 -8.63 -19.12
C THR A 12 7.87 -7.80 -18.36
N GLY A 13 8.03 -8.01 -17.05
CA GLY A 13 9.08 -7.33 -16.26
C GLY A 13 9.08 -7.46 -14.74
N GLY A 14 8.05 -8.00 -14.08
CA GLY A 14 8.07 -8.19 -12.62
C GLY A 14 6.67 -8.27 -12.01
N SER A 15 6.56 -8.91 -10.85
CA SER A 15 5.31 -8.98 -10.09
C SER A 15 5.00 -7.65 -9.41
N ILE A 16 3.72 -7.37 -9.13
CA ILE A 16 3.28 -6.19 -8.35
C ILE A 16 4.08 -6.14 -7.04
N PRO A 17 4.60 -4.97 -6.61
CA PRO A 17 5.29 -4.85 -5.33
C PRO A 17 4.43 -5.34 -4.18
N SER A 18 5.04 -6.09 -3.28
CA SER A 18 4.38 -6.54 -2.06
C SER A 18 3.96 -5.34 -1.20
N ALA A 19 2.84 -5.49 -0.50
CA ALA A 19 2.37 -4.46 0.43
C ALA A 19 3.44 -4.15 1.49
N PRO A 20 3.54 -2.90 1.97
CA PRO A 20 4.49 -2.56 3.01
C PRO A 20 4.15 -3.24 4.33
N GLU A 21 5.20 -3.55 5.10
CA GLU A 21 5.14 -4.29 6.36
C GLU A 21 5.38 -3.37 7.56
N ASN A 22 5.06 -3.85 8.77
CA ASN A 22 5.33 -3.16 10.03
C ASN A 22 4.85 -1.69 10.08
N ILE A 23 3.60 -1.48 9.64
CA ILE A 23 2.95 -0.17 9.67
C ILE A 23 2.76 0.25 11.14
N THR A 24 3.35 1.38 11.49
CA THR A 24 3.30 1.99 12.81
C THR A 24 2.76 3.40 12.69
N VAL A 25 1.79 3.73 13.54
CA VAL A 25 1.18 5.06 13.60
C VAL A 25 1.46 5.63 14.98
N THR A 26 2.04 6.83 15.02
CA THR A 26 2.35 7.54 16.26
C THR A 26 1.64 8.88 16.26
N PHE A 27 0.84 9.13 17.28
CA PHE A 27 0.20 10.43 17.48
C PHE A 27 1.25 11.42 18.00
N LEU A 28 1.52 12.47 17.23
CA LEU A 28 2.47 13.52 17.62
C LEU A 28 1.76 14.69 18.30
N THR A 29 0.61 15.09 17.75
CA THR A 29 -0.26 16.14 18.29
C THR A 29 -1.71 15.70 18.10
N PRO A 30 -2.69 16.43 18.65
CA PRO A 30 -4.11 16.12 18.42
C PRO A 30 -4.53 16.14 16.94
N THR A 31 -3.80 16.83 16.07
CA THR A 31 -4.12 16.98 14.64
C THR A 31 -3.09 16.39 13.69
N SER A 32 -1.96 15.88 14.20
CA SER A 32 -0.88 15.33 13.38
C SER A 32 -0.43 13.97 13.86
N VAL A 33 -0.30 13.04 12.93
CA VAL A 33 0.23 11.70 13.16
C VAL A 33 1.45 11.47 12.29
N ARG A 34 2.38 10.65 12.79
CA ARG A 34 3.46 10.07 12.01
C ARG A 34 3.07 8.66 11.62
N VAL A 35 3.27 8.32 10.36
CA VAL A 35 3.09 6.96 9.84
C VAL A 35 4.42 6.48 9.30
N SER A 36 4.84 5.29 9.72
CA SER A 36 6.05 4.63 9.24
C SER A 36 5.76 3.19 8.87
N TRP A 37 6.44 2.69 7.85
CA TRP A 37 6.32 1.32 7.35
C TRP A 37 7.64 0.87 6.74
N GLN A 38 7.75 -0.42 6.50
CA GLN A 38 8.90 -1.04 5.84
C GLN A 38 8.50 -1.51 4.44
N THR A 39 9.33 -1.22 3.44
CA THR A 39 9.15 -1.74 2.09
C THR A 39 9.42 -3.25 2.11
N SER A 40 8.47 -4.05 1.62
CA SER A 40 8.72 -5.47 1.41
C SER A 40 9.69 -5.62 0.24
N MET A 41 10.87 -6.21 0.50
CA MET A 41 11.92 -6.39 -0.49
C MET A 41 11.83 -7.80 -1.08
N ASP A 42 10.85 -8.00 -1.96
CA ASP A 42 10.78 -9.22 -2.78
C ASP A 42 11.57 -9.00 -4.09
N PRO A 43 12.69 -9.72 -4.31
CA PRO A 43 13.52 -9.58 -5.50
C PRO A 43 12.81 -9.99 -6.80
N HIS A 44 11.65 -10.64 -6.72
CA HIS A 44 10.80 -11.01 -7.86
C HIS A 44 9.72 -9.96 -8.17
N THR A 45 9.65 -8.89 -7.38
CA THR A 45 8.72 -7.79 -7.58
C THR A 45 9.41 -6.57 -8.16
N MET A 46 8.63 -5.73 -8.81
CA MET A 46 9.11 -4.45 -9.29
C MET A 46 9.51 -3.56 -8.10
N PRO A 47 10.49 -2.66 -8.27
CA PRO A 47 10.82 -1.67 -7.24
C PRO A 47 9.59 -0.78 -6.95
N VAL A 48 9.48 -0.34 -5.70
CA VAL A 48 8.41 0.59 -5.30
C VAL A 48 8.80 2.01 -5.66
N ASP A 49 8.08 2.63 -6.60
CA ASP A 49 8.27 4.04 -6.96
C ASP A 49 7.58 5.01 -5.99
N LYS A 50 6.38 4.65 -5.50
CA LYS A 50 5.56 5.52 -4.64
C LYS A 50 4.61 4.71 -3.76
N TYR A 51 4.27 5.28 -2.60
CA TYR A 51 3.18 4.82 -1.73
C TYR A 51 1.99 5.77 -1.78
N ASP A 52 0.78 5.23 -1.94
CA ASP A 52 -0.47 5.97 -1.74
C ASP A 52 -0.98 5.72 -0.33
N VAL A 53 -1.01 6.79 0.48
CA VAL A 53 -1.46 6.76 1.87
C VAL A 53 -2.90 7.23 1.92
N THR A 54 -3.82 6.34 2.31
CA THR A 54 -5.25 6.67 2.49
C THR A 54 -5.61 6.53 3.96
N TYR A 55 -6.27 7.54 4.54
CA TYR A 55 -6.84 7.48 5.88
C TYR A 55 -8.36 7.56 5.81
N LYS A 56 -9.04 6.81 6.68
CA LYS A 56 -10.49 6.89 6.87
C LYS A 56 -10.77 7.22 8.33
N PRO A 57 -11.33 8.39 8.66
CA PRO A 57 -11.79 8.67 10.01
C PRO A 57 -12.88 7.67 10.40
N THR A 58 -12.75 7.05 11.56
CA THR A 58 -13.77 6.13 12.09
C THR A 58 -14.98 6.91 12.64
N ASP A 59 -14.83 8.20 12.93
CA ASP A 59 -15.85 9.06 13.57
C ASP A 59 -16.52 10.03 12.57
N ALA A 60 -16.92 9.53 11.40
CA ALA A 60 -17.81 10.28 10.51
C ALA A 60 -19.27 9.96 10.91
N ARG A 61 -19.76 10.66 11.94
CA ARG A 61 -21.18 10.68 12.32
C ARG A 61 -21.92 11.78 11.55
#